data_AF-A4I8J8-F1
#
_entry.id   AF-A4I8J8-F1
#
_cell.length_a   1.000
_cell.length_b   1.000
_cell.length_c   1.000
_cell.angle_alpha   90.00
_cell.angle_beta   90.00
_cell.angle_gamma   90.00
#
_symmetry.space_group_name_H-M   'P 1'
#
loop_
_entity.id
_entity.type
_entity.pdbx_description
1 polymer ?
#
loop_
_entity_poly.entity_id
_entity_poly.type
_entity_poly.pdbx_seq_one_letter_code
_entity_poly.pdbx_strand_id
1 'polypeptide(L)'
;MNARQTQVACVTVVIGGLLCALSYAAYRQLSQNSAAIPDRKAHVSESPVQPPAVAAGAQASTPPPQAPISLPVESPCPAADKARALELLNVLKQNANIAFQEGRFEDALRGYQDCIEVTSVLGAADAEAVATEQIVRANVAMVCIRMHEYDAARAVATMLLQDAAIALPEDLKVKVLYRRGLASKALNDRAAALADFKAAVHFSKDHRNPAVEKEIALLQRGGA
;
A
#
# COMPACT_ATOMS: atom_id res chain seq x y z
N MET A 1 19.62 -18.38 7.58
CA MET A 1 18.33 -18.45 8.32
C MET A 1 17.62 -19.72 7.87
N ASN A 2 16.91 -20.43 8.76
CA ASN A 2 16.12 -21.60 8.35
C ASN A 2 14.84 -21.12 7.64
N ALA A 3 14.29 -21.90 6.70
CA ALA A 3 13.13 -21.48 5.88
C ALA A 3 11.94 -20.91 6.68
N ARG A 4 11.69 -21.39 7.90
CA ARG A 4 10.68 -20.82 8.81
C ARG A 4 10.93 -19.35 9.17
N GLN A 5 12.18 -18.93 9.36
CA GLN A 5 12.52 -17.52 9.64
C GLN A 5 12.30 -16.63 8.41
N THR A 6 12.60 -17.14 7.21
CA THR A 6 12.30 -16.45 5.94
C THR A 6 10.79 -16.29 5.75
N GLN A 7 10.04 -17.37 5.94
CA GLN A 7 8.58 -17.34 5.88
C GLN A 7 7.98 -16.37 6.91
N VAL A 8 8.49 -16.36 8.16
CA VAL A 8 8.09 -15.37 9.18
C VAL A 8 8.43 -13.94 8.74
N ALA A 9 9.61 -13.68 8.18
CA ALA A 9 9.98 -12.35 7.70
C ALA A 9 9.10 -11.86 6.54
N CYS A 10 8.77 -12.75 5.59
CA CYS A 10 7.81 -12.42 4.53
C CYS A 10 6.39 -12.20 5.08
N VAL A 11 5.96 -13.01 6.05
CA VAL A 11 4.66 -12.83 6.72
C VAL A 11 4.63 -11.52 7.52
N THR A 12 5.69 -11.11 8.21
CA THR A 12 5.74 -9.82 8.92
C THR A 12 5.76 -8.64 7.95
N VAL A 13 6.37 -8.75 6.77
CA VAL A 13 6.24 -7.73 5.70
C VAL A 13 4.81 -7.64 5.19
N VAL A 14 4.17 -8.78 4.93
CA VAL A 14 2.78 -8.85 4.47
C VAL A 14 1.81 -8.29 5.53
N ILE A 15 2.00 -8.63 6.80
CA ILE A 15 1.21 -8.10 7.92
C ILE A 15 1.49 -6.62 8.15
N GLY A 16 2.75 -6.18 8.13
CA GLY A 16 3.11 -4.76 8.24
C GLY A 16 2.49 -3.93 7.12
N GLY A 17 2.58 -4.41 5.87
CA GLY A 17 1.90 -3.79 4.72
C GLY A 17 0.38 -3.75 4.87
N LEU A 18 -0.24 -4.81 5.42
CA LEU A 18 -1.67 -4.86 5.75
C LEU A 18 -2.06 -3.86 6.85
N LEU A 19 -1.29 -3.79 7.94
CA LEU A 19 -1.53 -2.85 9.03
C LEU A 19 -1.35 -1.40 8.58
N CYS A 20 -0.34 -1.10 7.76
CA CYS A 20 -0.15 0.22 7.15
C CYS A 20 -1.26 0.55 6.14
N ALA A 21 -1.76 -0.41 5.35
CA ALA A 21 -2.88 -0.19 4.44
C ALA A 21 -4.20 0.06 5.21
N LEU A 22 -4.44 -0.67 6.30
CA LEU A 22 -5.61 -0.50 7.15
C LEU A 22 -5.56 0.81 7.95
N SER A 23 -4.40 1.18 8.52
CA SER A 23 -4.23 2.46 9.22
C SER A 23 -4.36 3.64 8.26
N TYR A 24 -3.82 3.53 7.05
CA TYR A 24 -3.97 4.54 6.01
C TYR A 24 -5.43 4.70 5.54
N ALA A 25 -6.15 3.59 5.33
CA ALA A 25 -7.57 3.62 4.98
C ALA A 25 -8.42 4.30 6.09
N ALA A 26 -8.16 3.96 7.35
CA ALA A 26 -8.81 4.57 8.50
C ALA A 26 -8.49 6.08 8.62
N TYR A 27 -7.21 6.46 8.47
CA TYR A 27 -6.76 7.85 8.48
C TYR A 27 -7.45 8.69 7.38
N ARG A 28 -7.51 8.16 6.15
CA ARG A 28 -8.17 8.85 5.03
C ARG A 28 -9.67 9.05 5.28
N GLN A 29 -10.35 8.05 5.84
CA GLN A 29 -11.78 8.14 6.17
C GLN A 29 -12.04 9.20 7.26
N LEU A 30 -11.16 9.33 8.25
CA LEU A 30 -11.22 10.39 9.27
C LEU A 30 -10.93 11.78 8.69
N SER A 31 -9.95 11.90 7.79
CA SER A 31 -9.59 13.15 7.10
C SER A 31 -10.75 13.65 6.22
N GLN A 32 -11.37 12.76 5.43
CA GLN A 32 -12.52 13.10 4.59
C GLN A 32 -13.74 13.58 5.39
N ASN A 33 -14.02 12.94 6.54
CA ASN A 33 -15.09 13.37 7.44
C ASN A 33 -14.81 14.75 8.07
N SER A 34 -13.54 15.11 8.28
CA SER A 34 -13.15 16.41 8.87
C SER A 34 -13.22 17.58 7.87
N ALA A 35 -13.07 17.30 6.57
CA ALA A 35 -13.16 18.31 5.50
C ALA A 35 -14.61 18.69 5.11
N ALA A 36 -15.62 18.06 5.70
CA ALA A 36 -17.02 18.14 5.28
C ALA A 36 -17.90 19.05 6.18
N ILE A 37 -17.32 20.02 6.89
CA ILE A 37 -18.06 21.00 7.71
C ILE A 37 -18.11 22.36 6.99
N PRO A 38 -19.19 22.69 6.25
CA PRO A 38 -19.38 24.02 5.70
C PRO A 38 -19.92 24.98 6.76
N ASP A 39 -19.25 26.13 6.83
CA ASP A 39 -19.59 27.29 7.64
C ASP A 39 -21.05 27.75 7.40
N ARG A 40 -21.95 27.61 8.39
CA ARG A 40 -23.31 28.18 8.31
C ARG A 40 -23.64 29.03 9.52
N LYS A 41 -23.40 30.33 9.32
CA LYS A 41 -23.78 31.42 10.24
C LYS A 41 -25.27 31.40 10.59
N ALA A 42 -25.51 31.66 11.87
CA ALA A 42 -26.66 32.30 12.49
C ALA A 42 -27.99 32.42 11.71
N HIS A 43 -29.06 31.86 12.30
CA HIS A 43 -30.27 32.64 12.57
C HIS A 43 -31.00 32.10 13.81
N VAL A 44 -31.41 33.01 14.69
CA VAL A 44 -32.23 32.75 15.88
C VAL A 44 -33.61 33.37 15.64
N SER A 45 -34.69 32.62 15.89
CA SER A 45 -35.91 33.12 16.57
C SER A 45 -36.95 32.01 16.81
N GLU A 46 -37.25 31.82 18.09
CA GLU A 46 -38.59 31.68 18.71
C GLU A 46 -39.55 30.50 18.41
N SER A 47 -40.01 29.92 19.52
CA SER A 47 -40.96 28.80 19.70
C SER A 47 -42.42 29.30 19.87
N PRO A 48 -43.36 28.57 20.53
CA PRO A 48 -43.63 27.11 20.65
C PRO A 48 -45.13 26.72 20.45
N VAL A 49 -45.44 25.43 20.20
CA VAL A 49 -46.76 24.82 20.55
C VAL A 49 -46.57 23.33 20.95
N GLN A 50 -47.30 22.87 21.99
CA GLN A 50 -47.20 21.51 22.58
C GLN A 50 -48.31 20.52 22.11
N PRO A 51 -48.13 19.18 22.32
CA PRO A 51 -49.06 18.10 21.96
C PRO A 51 -49.97 17.68 23.15
N PRO A 52 -50.76 16.58 23.09
CA PRO A 52 -50.28 15.20 23.41
C PRO A 52 -51.05 14.09 22.60
N ALA A 53 -50.99 12.75 22.78
CA ALA A 53 -50.10 11.76 23.43
C ALA A 53 -50.43 10.34 22.87
N VAL A 54 -49.45 9.42 22.75
CA VAL A 54 -49.64 7.95 22.76
C VAL A 54 -48.44 7.29 23.48
N ALA A 55 -48.61 6.08 24.01
CA ALA A 55 -47.81 5.50 25.10
C ALA A 55 -46.70 4.50 24.71
N ALA A 56 -46.00 4.03 25.76
CA ALA A 56 -45.29 2.74 25.90
C ALA A 56 -43.83 2.59 25.39
N GLY A 57 -42.89 2.80 26.33
CA GLY A 57 -42.12 1.66 26.85
C GLY A 57 -40.83 1.21 26.14
N ALA A 58 -39.74 1.97 26.28
CA ALA A 58 -38.37 1.44 26.43
C ALA A 58 -37.38 2.57 26.79
N GLN A 59 -37.06 2.76 28.07
CA GLN A 59 -35.99 3.68 28.48
C GLN A 59 -34.62 3.01 28.37
N ALA A 60 -34.08 2.96 27.15
CA ALA A 60 -32.65 2.74 26.96
C ALA A 60 -31.91 4.06 27.23
N SER A 61 -31.19 4.14 28.36
CA SER A 61 -30.40 5.32 28.71
C SER A 61 -29.30 5.56 27.67
N THR A 62 -29.41 6.63 26.91
CA THR A 62 -28.33 7.09 26.02
C THR A 62 -27.12 7.52 26.87
N PRO A 63 -25.89 7.09 26.52
CA PRO A 63 -24.71 7.67 27.13
C PRO A 63 -24.61 9.16 26.74
N PRO A 64 -24.04 10.02 27.61
CA PRO A 64 -23.86 11.43 27.29
C PRO A 64 -22.97 11.57 26.04
N PRO A 65 -23.19 12.61 25.20
CA PRO A 65 -22.36 12.83 24.03
C PRO A 65 -20.91 13.02 24.46
N GLN A 66 -20.04 12.09 24.07
CA GLN A 66 -18.60 12.23 24.26
C GLN A 66 -18.16 13.47 23.48
N ALA A 67 -17.51 14.42 24.17
CA ALA A 67 -16.93 15.58 23.52
C ALA A 67 -16.00 15.10 22.39
N PRO A 68 -16.02 15.74 21.20
CA PRO A 68 -15.21 15.29 20.09
C PRO A 68 -13.74 15.29 20.51
N ILE A 69 -13.15 14.08 20.52
CA ILE A 69 -11.73 13.90 20.82
C ILE A 69 -10.97 14.64 19.75
N SER A 70 -10.51 15.83 20.12
CA SER A 70 -9.66 16.66 19.29
C SER A 70 -8.29 16.00 19.31
N LEU A 71 -8.07 15.06 18.38
CA LEU A 71 -6.75 14.49 18.17
C LEU A 71 -5.77 15.65 17.97
N PRO A 72 -4.57 15.62 18.58
CA PRO A 72 -3.56 16.61 18.32
C PRO A 72 -3.35 16.71 16.81
N VAL A 73 -3.53 17.90 16.25
CA VAL A 73 -3.08 18.17 14.89
C VAL A 73 -1.59 17.87 14.90
N GLU A 74 -1.17 16.81 14.18
CA GLU A 74 0.22 16.44 14.08
C GLU A 74 0.98 17.67 13.59
N SER A 75 1.79 18.24 14.48
CA SER A 75 2.61 19.39 14.13
C SER A 75 3.54 18.92 13.02
N PRO A 76 3.57 19.60 11.85
CA PRO A 76 4.36 19.14 10.71
C PRO A 76 5.78 18.83 11.16
N CYS A 77 6.25 17.61 10.85
CA CYS A 77 7.61 17.18 11.14
C CYS A 77 8.57 18.31 10.72
N PRO A 78 9.42 18.83 11.64
CA PRO A 78 10.25 19.99 11.36
C PRO A 78 11.00 19.79 10.05
N ALA A 79 11.04 20.82 9.19
CA ALA A 79 11.56 20.65 7.82
C ALA A 79 12.98 20.06 7.77
N ALA A 80 13.80 20.30 8.81
CA ALA A 80 15.11 19.68 8.99
C ALA A 80 15.05 18.17 9.26
N ASP A 81 14.10 17.70 10.08
CA ASP A 81 13.94 16.28 10.41
C ASP A 81 13.32 15.51 9.25
N LYS A 82 12.38 16.13 8.52
CA LYS A 82 11.91 15.64 7.22
C LYS A 82 13.07 15.46 6.23
N ALA A 83 13.93 16.47 6.07
CA ALA A 83 15.06 16.39 5.15
C ALA A 83 16.04 15.26 5.51
N ARG A 84 16.35 15.09 6.81
CA ARG A 84 17.16 13.98 7.32
C ARG A 84 16.53 12.62 7.08
N ALA A 85 15.21 12.49 7.26
CA ALA A 85 14.48 11.26 7.00
C ALA A 85 14.49 10.89 5.50
N LEU A 86 14.34 11.87 4.60
CA LEU A 86 14.47 11.64 3.15
C LEU A 86 15.91 11.26 2.73
N GLU A 87 16.93 11.87 3.33
CA GLU A 87 18.33 11.50 3.13
C GLU A 87 18.60 10.05 3.59
N LEU A 88 18.17 9.70 4.81
CA LEU A 88 18.25 8.35 5.36
C LEU A 88 17.52 7.33 4.47
N LEU A 89 16.30 7.64 4.03
CA LEU A 89 15.51 6.80 3.13
C LEU A 89 16.25 6.52 1.81
N ASN A 90 16.94 7.51 1.26
CA ASN A 90 17.75 7.33 0.05
C ASN A 90 18.95 6.41 0.30
N VAL A 91 19.66 6.57 1.42
CA VAL A 91 20.79 5.68 1.81
C VAL A 91 20.32 4.23 2.02
N LEU A 92 19.23 4.03 2.77
CA LEU A 92 18.65 2.70 3.01
C LEU A 92 18.26 2.02 1.69
N LYS A 93 17.59 2.75 0.79
CA LYS A 93 17.19 2.26 -0.54
C LYS A 93 18.39 1.87 -1.40
N GLN A 94 19.48 2.64 -1.35
CA GLN A 94 20.72 2.33 -2.07
C GLN A 94 21.38 1.06 -1.51
N ASN A 95 21.50 0.95 -0.19
CA ASN A 95 22.05 -0.24 0.48
C ASN A 95 21.24 -1.51 0.15
N ALA A 96 19.91 -1.42 0.18
CA ALA A 96 19.01 -2.53 -0.18
C ALA A 96 19.16 -2.93 -1.66
N ASN A 97 19.31 -1.96 -2.56
CA ASN A 97 19.56 -2.21 -3.98
C ASN A 97 20.93 -2.88 -4.22
N ILE A 98 21.98 -2.48 -3.49
CA ILE A 98 23.31 -3.11 -3.56
C ILE A 98 23.22 -4.56 -3.09
N ALA A 99 22.60 -4.82 -1.93
CA ALA A 99 22.38 -6.17 -1.42
C ALA A 99 21.59 -7.05 -2.41
N PHE A 100 20.59 -6.48 -3.10
CA PHE A 100 19.84 -7.19 -4.15
C PHE A 100 20.72 -7.54 -5.36
N GLN A 101 21.58 -6.61 -5.82
CA GLN A 101 22.50 -6.83 -6.93
C GLN A 101 23.58 -7.87 -6.61
N GLU A 102 24.05 -7.92 -5.36
CA GLU A 102 24.98 -8.93 -4.85
C GLU A 102 24.33 -10.30 -4.59
N GLY A 103 23.01 -10.43 -4.75
CA GLY A 103 22.27 -11.66 -4.48
C GLY A 103 22.00 -11.95 -3.00
N ARG A 104 22.29 -11.00 -2.10
CA ARG A 104 22.00 -11.07 -0.66
C ARG A 104 20.53 -10.70 -0.41
N PHE A 105 19.62 -11.58 -0.81
CA PHE A 105 18.18 -11.28 -0.85
C PHE A 105 17.56 -11.04 0.53
N GLU A 106 18.02 -11.72 1.57
CA GLU A 106 17.63 -11.47 2.97
C GLU A 106 18.09 -10.09 3.47
N ASP A 107 19.26 -9.64 3.04
CA ASP A 107 19.79 -8.31 3.40
C ASP A 107 19.04 -7.21 2.64
N ALA A 108 18.73 -7.46 1.37
CA ALA A 108 17.88 -6.58 0.56
C ALA A 108 16.46 -6.46 1.15
N LEU A 109 15.86 -7.57 1.58
CA LEU A 109 14.53 -7.58 2.20
C LEU A 109 14.51 -6.74 3.48
N ARG A 110 15.54 -6.85 4.32
CA ARG A 110 15.70 -6.02 5.53
C ARG A 110 15.88 -4.54 5.20
N GLY A 111 16.80 -4.19 4.30
CA GLY A 111 16.98 -2.78 3.91
C GLY A 111 15.72 -2.17 3.27
N TYR A 112 14.88 -2.96 2.59
CA TYR A 112 13.57 -2.50 2.11
C TYR A 112 12.50 -2.42 3.22
N GLN A 113 12.59 -3.20 4.30
CA GLN A 113 11.76 -3.01 5.50
C GLN A 113 12.11 -1.68 6.18
N ASP A 114 13.41 -1.42 6.40
CA ASP A 114 13.90 -0.16 6.99
C ASP A 114 13.40 1.06 6.19
N CYS A 115 13.39 0.97 4.85
CA CYS A 115 12.78 2.00 4.00
C CYS A 115 11.29 2.24 4.27
N ILE A 116 10.49 1.18 4.44
CA ILE A 116 9.04 1.26 4.70
C ILE A 116 8.78 1.86 6.09
N GLU A 117 9.63 1.57 7.07
CA GLU A 117 9.55 2.20 8.40
C GLU A 117 9.77 3.71 8.29
N VAL A 118 10.80 4.17 7.55
CA VAL A 118 11.04 5.62 7.36
C VAL A 118 9.92 6.30 6.56
N THR A 119 9.36 5.67 5.53
CA THR A 119 8.21 6.27 4.80
C THR A 119 6.94 6.32 5.65
N SER A 120 6.74 5.36 6.56
CA SER A 120 5.61 5.40 7.50
C SER A 120 5.69 6.58 8.48
N VAL A 121 6.90 6.97 8.91
CA VAL A 121 7.14 8.13 9.79
C VAL A 121 7.03 9.46 9.04
N LEU A 122 7.47 9.52 7.78
CA LEU A 122 7.26 10.68 6.90
C LEU A 122 5.78 10.91 6.58
N GLY A 123 4.99 9.83 6.58
CA GLY A 123 3.54 9.85 6.38
C GLY A 123 3.13 10.04 4.93
N ALA A 124 1.91 9.60 4.62
CA ALA A 124 1.39 9.58 3.24
C ALA A 124 1.03 10.97 2.66
N ALA A 125 1.27 12.05 3.42
CA ALA A 125 1.21 13.42 2.91
C ALA A 125 2.49 13.80 2.14
N ASP A 126 3.60 13.08 2.35
CA ASP A 126 4.84 13.33 1.62
C ASP A 126 4.90 12.55 0.30
N ALA A 127 4.85 13.27 -0.82
CA ALA A 127 4.84 12.68 -2.14
C ALA A 127 6.13 11.93 -2.51
N GLU A 128 7.29 12.33 -1.95
CA GLU A 128 8.57 11.68 -2.23
C GLU A 128 8.73 10.37 -1.44
N ALA A 129 8.30 10.36 -0.18
CA ALA A 129 8.17 9.16 0.64
C ALA A 129 7.20 8.15 -0.01
N VAL A 130 6.01 8.60 -0.40
CA VAL A 130 5.00 7.78 -1.09
C VAL A 130 5.54 7.18 -2.39
N ALA A 131 6.14 7.98 -3.27
CA ALA A 131 6.71 7.48 -4.52
C ALA A 131 7.86 6.50 -4.27
N THR A 132 8.69 6.75 -3.26
CA THR A 132 9.75 5.83 -2.85
C THR A 132 9.19 4.53 -2.28
N GLU A 133 8.14 4.57 -1.46
CA GLU A 133 7.50 3.40 -0.88
C GLU A 133 6.90 2.49 -1.96
N GLN A 134 6.24 3.05 -2.97
CA GLN A 134 5.74 2.30 -4.12
C GLN A 134 6.88 1.55 -4.84
N ILE A 135 8.03 2.19 -5.06
CA ILE A 135 9.21 1.58 -5.68
C ILE A 135 9.81 0.47 -4.79
N VAL A 136 9.93 0.73 -3.48
CA VAL A 136 10.46 -0.21 -2.48
C VAL A 136 9.59 -1.45 -2.39
N ARG A 137 8.27 -1.30 -2.16
CA ARG A 137 7.31 -2.41 -2.15
C ARG A 137 7.33 -3.20 -3.46
N ALA A 138 7.47 -2.51 -4.61
CA ALA A 138 7.59 -3.20 -5.89
C ALA A 138 8.85 -4.07 -5.93
N ASN A 139 9.98 -3.58 -5.41
CA ASN A 139 11.24 -4.32 -5.36
C ASN A 139 11.19 -5.47 -4.35
N VAL A 140 10.49 -5.33 -3.22
CA VAL A 140 10.17 -6.44 -2.31
C VAL A 140 9.48 -7.58 -3.06
N ALA A 141 8.50 -7.31 -3.93
CA ALA A 141 7.88 -8.36 -4.74
C ALA A 141 8.89 -9.09 -5.66
N MET A 142 9.92 -8.40 -6.15
CA MET A 142 11.01 -9.04 -6.91
C MET A 142 11.96 -9.83 -6.01
N VAL A 143 12.29 -9.33 -4.81
CA VAL A 143 13.06 -10.07 -3.80
C VAL A 143 12.38 -11.41 -3.49
N CYS A 144 11.07 -11.39 -3.20
CA CYS A 144 10.30 -12.62 -2.96
C CYS A 144 10.37 -13.60 -4.16
N ILE A 145 10.30 -13.12 -5.41
CA ILE A 145 10.48 -13.98 -6.61
C ILE A 145 11.89 -14.60 -6.65
N ARG A 146 12.93 -13.84 -6.30
CA ARG A 146 14.33 -14.34 -6.26
C ARG A 146 14.56 -15.35 -5.13
N MET A 147 13.78 -15.26 -4.05
CA MET A 147 13.78 -16.19 -2.92
C MET A 147 12.82 -17.38 -3.10
N HIS A 148 12.12 -17.48 -4.25
CA HIS A 148 11.07 -18.48 -4.53
C HIS A 148 9.81 -18.39 -3.65
N GLU A 149 9.62 -17.28 -2.92
CA GLU A 149 8.48 -16.97 -2.06
C GLU A 149 7.31 -16.40 -2.90
N TYR A 150 6.78 -17.21 -3.82
CA TYR A 150 5.87 -16.73 -4.86
C TYR A 150 4.51 -16.22 -4.35
N ASP A 151 3.95 -16.81 -3.29
CA ASP A 151 2.72 -16.29 -2.69
C ASP A 151 2.93 -14.91 -2.03
N ALA A 152 4.07 -14.69 -1.37
CA ALA A 152 4.43 -13.38 -0.84
C ALA A 152 4.63 -12.35 -1.96
N ALA A 153 5.33 -12.72 -3.04
CA ALA A 153 5.47 -11.87 -4.23
C ALA A 153 4.13 -11.48 -4.84
N ARG A 154 3.22 -12.44 -4.99
CA ARG A 154 1.86 -12.25 -5.53
C ARG A 154 1.02 -11.35 -4.61
N ALA A 155 1.13 -11.52 -3.29
CA ALA A 155 0.43 -10.70 -2.30
C ALA A 155 0.91 -9.23 -2.34
N VAL A 156 2.23 -8.99 -2.24
CA VAL A 156 2.81 -7.63 -2.26
C VAL A 156 2.47 -6.90 -3.57
N ALA A 157 2.61 -7.57 -4.72
CA ALA A 157 2.24 -6.98 -6.01
C ALA A 157 0.73 -6.72 -6.15
N THR A 158 -0.12 -7.56 -5.54
CA THR A 158 -1.57 -7.36 -5.52
C THR A 158 -1.97 -6.16 -4.66
N MET A 159 -1.38 -6.00 -3.48
CA MET A 159 -1.61 -4.81 -2.63
C MET A 159 -1.27 -3.51 -3.37
N LEU A 160 -0.13 -3.46 -4.07
CA LEU A 160 0.26 -2.30 -4.87
C LEU A 160 -0.69 -2.00 -6.04
N LEU A 161 -1.23 -3.03 -6.69
CA LEU A 161 -2.17 -2.86 -7.81
C LEU A 161 -3.61 -2.53 -7.37
N GLN A 162 -3.95 -2.84 -6.10
CA GLN A 162 -5.27 -2.61 -5.51
C GLN A 162 -5.32 -1.38 -4.60
N ASP A 163 -4.21 -0.63 -4.46
CA ASP A 163 -4.20 0.65 -3.74
C ASP A 163 -5.05 1.68 -4.51
N ALA A 164 -6.31 1.82 -4.08
CA ALA A 164 -7.27 2.73 -4.66
C ALA A 164 -7.05 4.20 -4.23
N ALA A 165 -6.04 4.49 -3.41
CA ALA A 165 -5.76 5.83 -2.94
C ALA A 165 -4.57 6.48 -3.63
N ILE A 166 -3.55 5.69 -3.98
CA ILE A 166 -2.33 6.18 -4.60
C ILE A 166 -2.07 5.41 -5.89
N ALA A 167 -2.45 6.02 -7.02
CA ALA A 167 -2.23 5.41 -8.33
C ALA A 167 -0.74 5.16 -8.59
N LEU A 168 -0.40 3.95 -9.04
CA LEU A 168 0.95 3.64 -9.52
C LEU A 168 1.23 4.39 -10.84
N PRO A 169 2.39 5.04 -10.98
CA PRO A 169 2.94 5.47 -12.27
C PRO A 169 2.95 4.32 -13.29
N GLU A 170 2.73 4.60 -14.57
CA GLU A 170 2.54 3.54 -15.58
C GLU A 170 3.77 2.64 -15.74
N ASP A 171 4.98 3.20 -15.73
CA ASP A 171 6.23 2.43 -15.81
C ASP A 171 6.41 1.49 -14.61
N LEU A 172 5.95 1.90 -13.43
CA LEU A 172 5.97 1.11 -12.21
C LEU A 172 4.86 0.05 -12.24
N LYS A 173 3.66 0.40 -12.72
CA LYS A 173 2.54 -0.52 -12.92
C LYS A 173 2.92 -1.68 -13.85
N VAL A 174 3.64 -1.42 -14.96
CA VAL A 174 4.19 -2.46 -15.83
C VAL A 174 5.12 -3.41 -15.07
N LYS A 175 6.03 -2.88 -14.24
CA LYS A 175 6.96 -3.69 -13.43
C LYS A 175 6.22 -4.54 -12.40
N VAL A 176 5.21 -3.99 -11.73
CA VAL A 176 4.41 -4.70 -10.71
C VAL A 176 3.53 -5.79 -11.34
N LEU A 177 2.86 -5.51 -12.46
CA LEU A 177 2.11 -6.51 -13.23
C LEU A 177 3.00 -7.66 -13.71
N TYR A 178 4.17 -7.34 -14.28
CA TYR A 178 5.13 -8.37 -14.70
C TYR A 178 5.59 -9.24 -13.52
N ARG A 179 5.90 -8.62 -12.37
CA ARG A 179 6.27 -9.34 -11.13
C ARG A 179 5.14 -10.25 -10.63
N ARG A 180 3.89 -9.78 -10.62
CA ARG A 180 2.73 -10.62 -10.25
C ARG A 180 2.53 -11.78 -11.24
N GLY A 181 2.66 -11.52 -12.54
CA GLY A 181 2.56 -12.55 -13.57
C GLY A 181 3.64 -13.64 -13.45
N LEU A 182 4.88 -13.27 -13.10
CA LEU A 182 5.96 -14.22 -12.81
C LEU A 182 5.63 -15.10 -11.59
N ALA A 183 5.11 -14.51 -10.51
CA ALA A 183 4.70 -15.24 -9.32
C ALA A 183 3.55 -16.21 -9.62
N SER A 184 2.50 -15.75 -10.31
CA SER A 184 1.37 -16.58 -10.77
C SER A 184 1.84 -17.72 -11.67
N LYS A 185 2.78 -17.47 -12.60
CA LYS A 185 3.39 -18.50 -13.45
C LYS A 185 4.09 -19.58 -12.64
N ALA A 186 4.87 -19.19 -11.63
CA ALA A 186 5.59 -20.13 -10.78
C ALA A 186 4.67 -20.95 -9.87
N LEU A 187 3.51 -20.39 -9.49
CA LEU A 187 2.43 -21.08 -8.79
C LEU A 187 1.55 -21.95 -9.71
N ASN A 188 1.93 -22.12 -10.99
CA ASN A 188 1.15 -22.79 -12.04
C ASN A 188 -0.23 -22.16 -12.34
N ASP A 189 -0.52 -20.96 -11.84
CA ASP A 189 -1.69 -20.17 -12.22
C ASP A 189 -1.46 -19.49 -13.58
N ARG A 190 -1.53 -20.31 -14.62
CA ARG A 190 -1.39 -19.95 -16.03
C ARG A 190 -2.35 -18.83 -16.45
N ALA A 191 -3.57 -18.84 -15.91
CA ALA A 191 -4.62 -17.90 -16.28
C ALA A 191 -4.32 -16.50 -15.73
N ALA A 192 -4.01 -16.39 -14.43
CA ALA A 192 -3.61 -15.13 -13.82
C ALA A 192 -2.30 -14.61 -14.43
N ALA A 193 -1.31 -15.49 -14.66
CA ALA A 193 -0.05 -15.12 -15.28
C ALA A 193 -0.25 -14.50 -16.67
N LEU A 194 -1.07 -15.13 -17.52
CA LEU A 194 -1.36 -14.61 -18.86
C LEU A 194 -2.14 -13.29 -18.83
N ALA A 195 -3.05 -13.11 -17.87
CA ALA A 195 -3.77 -11.85 -17.67
C ALA A 195 -2.82 -10.71 -17.27
N ASP A 196 -1.95 -10.95 -16.29
CA ASP A 196 -0.95 -9.98 -15.80
C ASP A 196 0.06 -9.61 -16.89
N PHE A 197 0.56 -10.57 -17.66
CA PHE A 197 1.48 -10.29 -18.77
C PHE A 197 0.82 -9.50 -19.90
N LYS A 198 -0.43 -9.82 -20.28
CA LYS A 198 -1.18 -9.02 -21.27
C LYS A 198 -1.41 -7.59 -20.78
N ALA A 199 -1.75 -7.40 -19.50
CA ALA A 199 -1.88 -6.08 -18.91
C ALA A 199 -0.54 -5.32 -18.88
N ALA A 200 0.57 -5.99 -18.54
CA ALA A 200 1.90 -5.38 -18.57
C ALA A 200 2.31 -4.93 -19.99
N VAL A 201 1.97 -5.69 -21.04
CA VAL A 201 2.17 -5.25 -22.44
C VAL A 201 1.28 -4.04 -22.76
N HIS A 202 0.00 -4.07 -22.36
CA HIS A 202 -0.93 -2.96 -22.59
C HIS A 202 -0.46 -1.63 -21.97
N PHE A 203 0.06 -1.64 -20.73
CA PHE A 203 0.62 -0.43 -20.09
C PHE A 203 2.08 -0.14 -20.49
N SER A 204 2.73 -0.98 -21.30
CA SER A 204 4.09 -0.69 -21.78
C SER A 204 4.07 0.36 -22.89
N LYS A 205 5.18 1.11 -23.00
CA LYS A 205 5.38 2.07 -24.08
C LYS A 205 5.13 1.40 -25.44
N ASP A 206 4.43 2.10 -26.33
CA ASP A 206 4.07 1.65 -27.68
C ASP A 206 3.27 0.32 -27.69
N HIS A 207 2.67 -0.06 -26.56
CA HIS A 207 2.05 -1.37 -26.29
C HIS A 207 2.96 -2.57 -26.57
N ARG A 208 4.27 -2.42 -26.36
CA ARG A 208 5.27 -3.45 -26.65
C ARG A 208 6.24 -3.66 -25.49
N ASN A 209 6.55 -4.92 -25.22
CA ASN A 209 7.51 -5.32 -24.21
C ASN A 209 8.08 -6.70 -24.54
N PRO A 210 9.21 -6.80 -25.27
CA PRO A 210 9.76 -8.07 -25.74
C PRO A 210 10.03 -9.11 -24.64
N ALA A 211 10.34 -8.66 -23.41
CA ALA A 211 10.53 -9.55 -22.27
C ALA A 211 9.20 -10.19 -21.81
N VAL A 212 8.12 -9.41 -21.78
CA VAL A 212 6.78 -9.89 -21.41
C VAL A 212 6.13 -10.69 -22.55
N GLU A 213 6.31 -10.25 -23.80
CA GLU A 213 5.86 -10.97 -25.01
C GLU A 213 6.45 -12.38 -25.08
N LYS A 214 7.73 -12.55 -24.69
CA LYS A 214 8.38 -13.85 -24.56
C LYS A 214 7.70 -14.74 -23.51
N GLU A 215 7.32 -14.20 -22.35
CA GLU A 215 6.59 -14.94 -21.33
C GLU A 215 5.18 -15.35 -21.77
N ILE A 216 4.47 -14.47 -22.50
CA ILE A 216 3.17 -14.79 -23.11
C ILE A 216 3.32 -15.96 -24.09
N ALA A 217 4.32 -15.93 -24.97
CA ALA A 217 4.58 -16.98 -25.95
C ALA A 217 5.00 -18.31 -25.29
N LEU A 218 5.80 -18.26 -24.23
CA LEU A 218 6.20 -19.45 -23.45
C LEU A 218 4.99 -20.10 -22.77
N LEU A 219 4.11 -19.30 -22.16
CA LEU A 219 2.84 -19.82 -21.66
C LEU A 219 2.04 -20.42 -22.82
N GLN A 220 1.70 -19.66 -23.85
CA GLN A 220 0.82 -20.12 -24.94
C GLN A 220 1.25 -21.46 -25.55
N ARG A 221 2.55 -21.72 -25.71
CA ARG A 221 3.08 -23.01 -26.21
C ARG A 221 2.90 -24.18 -25.22
N GLY A 222 3.13 -23.97 -23.92
CA GLY A 222 3.02 -25.02 -22.89
C GLY A 222 1.60 -25.24 -22.40
N GLY A 223 0.62 -25.35 -23.31
CA GLY A 223 -0.80 -25.54 -23.00
C GLY A 223 -1.54 -26.45 -23.98
N ALA A 224 -0.79 -27.32 -24.65
CA ALA A 224 -1.24 -28.45 -25.44
C ALA A 224 -0.52 -29.70 -24.92
#